data_AF-A0A6P1EKJ2-F1
#
_entry.id   AF-A0A6P1EKJ2-F1
#
_cell.length_a   1.000
_cell.length_b   1.000
_cell.length_c   1.000
_cell.angle_alpha   90.00
_cell.angle_beta   90.00
_cell.angle_gamma   90.00
#
_symmetry.space_group_name_H-M   'P 1'
#
loop_
_entity.id
_entity.type
_entity.pdbx_description
1 polymer ?
#
loop_
_entity_poly.entity_id
_entity_poly.type
_entity_poly.pdbx_seq_one_letter_code
_entity_poly.pdbx_strand_id
1 'polypeptide(L)'
;MKRMFVLTALAALATPVQAQSFTVLGHRFGADALVAADGRLLVAPNGERMVRLAADRWMRAQGDATPQQWYDDAGRLLREDHGYTEYHTPFVLPQAAPGDPLWKAFIRADGDPVGGWGVVDALGHVRLPALNDGEWLPLAVPDRVVWNARSGPLRFHDLEGQPVMLLDERKAQWVAGPFVGRHVYVSCSVEVPTQCNVQNEAGATLFADDIDALLPLSDGGWWLRQGELWRRVDAQGRATDAARYRQQGLYPRYRQYGGSAGRRDWPGQVSRYATGSEHDTPEPGWLMADGRFAPLPTPRGSVRMDYCGGRWWGVQDDDASPPTEVSAALVAVLDAPDAEQRQAPAWRVRAAADGRTAAVFDCKGQVMFAPSSVDRLDAVAGGLLGTFVGESSPRLWWDGTTAHTVPEGLAIDDDHVVPPLLLLWNQAIGQNQPYNIALGKVIGSAVDGVEHMDARRVVFRREGQQGLMLADGSEPLPPRYLEILPWGEDRTLTRRSLEDGDEELTLLGADYRVLMRRRLAFTGMALETIWQGNVQGQAVVRLNLGTMQLADGPYFVQQWLDRDGQVLVSDVSCPAPGDDVLARGAGVMLGKGWRQDSTPQQPCRLPDALMPVLQGGNVTPAMR
;
A
#
# COMPACT_ATOMS: atom_id res chain seq x y z
N MET A 1 -23.26 -9.80 54.33
CA MET A 1 -23.19 -10.53 53.05
C MET A 1 -23.77 -9.65 51.95
N LYS A 2 -22.91 -8.94 51.20
CA LYS A 2 -23.27 -8.19 49.98
C LYS A 2 -22.27 -8.62 48.90
N ARG A 3 -22.73 -9.33 47.87
CA ARG A 3 -21.93 -9.65 46.68
C ARG A 3 -22.00 -8.45 45.74
N MET A 4 -20.88 -7.74 45.60
CA MET A 4 -20.61 -6.83 44.49
C MET A 4 -20.32 -7.69 43.26
N PHE A 5 -21.17 -7.60 42.24
CA PHE A 5 -20.82 -8.01 40.88
C PHE A 5 -20.16 -6.81 40.20
N VAL A 6 -18.85 -6.91 39.99
CA VAL A 6 -18.12 -6.02 39.08
C VAL A 6 -18.34 -6.60 37.68
N LEU A 7 -19.18 -5.95 36.87
CA LEU A 7 -19.20 -6.15 35.43
C LEU A 7 -18.00 -5.40 34.85
N THR A 8 -16.91 -6.12 34.61
CA THR A 8 -15.86 -5.69 33.69
C THR A 8 -16.43 -5.79 32.28
N ALA A 9 -16.71 -4.63 31.66
CA ALA A 9 -17.00 -4.52 30.25
C ALA A 9 -15.80 -5.07 29.47
N LEU A 10 -16.01 -6.21 28.80
CA LEU A 10 -15.12 -6.69 27.76
C LEU A 10 -14.98 -5.58 26.72
N ALA A 11 -13.73 -5.23 26.44
CA ALA A 11 -13.34 -4.49 25.25
C ALA A 11 -14.03 -5.15 24.05
N ALA A 12 -14.97 -4.43 23.43
CA ALA A 12 -15.47 -4.76 22.12
C ALA A 12 -14.27 -4.64 21.17
N LEU A 13 -13.65 -5.78 20.88
CA LEU A 13 -12.90 -5.97 19.65
C LEU A 13 -13.84 -5.54 18.54
N ALA A 14 -13.58 -4.38 17.93
CA ALA A 14 -14.24 -3.94 16.73
C ALA A 14 -14.00 -5.04 15.68
N THR A 15 -14.98 -5.92 15.51
CA THR A 15 -15.07 -6.76 14.32
C THR A 15 -15.02 -5.82 13.13
N PRO A 16 -14.15 -6.05 12.14
CA PRO A 16 -14.13 -5.23 10.94
C PRO A 16 -15.54 -5.19 10.37
N VAL A 17 -16.09 -3.97 10.25
CA VAL A 17 -17.42 -3.77 9.66
C VAL A 17 -17.35 -4.30 8.24
N GLN A 18 -17.99 -5.44 8.01
CA GLN A 18 -18.05 -6.07 6.70
C GLN A 18 -18.83 -5.12 5.78
N ALA A 19 -18.25 -4.74 4.65
CA ALA A 19 -18.88 -3.83 3.69
C ALA A 19 -20.27 -4.36 3.30
N GLN A 20 -21.31 -3.54 3.44
CA GLN A 20 -22.70 -3.98 3.25
C GLN A 20 -23.25 -3.68 1.85
N SER A 21 -22.51 -2.92 1.05
CA SER A 21 -22.85 -2.58 -0.33
C SER A 21 -21.64 -2.68 -1.26
N PHE A 22 -21.93 -2.76 -2.55
CA PHE A 22 -20.94 -2.78 -3.62
C PHE A 22 -21.49 -2.05 -4.85
N THR A 23 -20.59 -1.67 -5.75
CA THR A 23 -20.96 -1.03 -7.00
C THR A 23 -20.94 -2.01 -8.16
N VAL A 24 -21.85 -1.79 -9.11
CA VAL A 24 -21.98 -2.55 -10.34
C VAL A 24 -21.88 -1.59 -11.51
N LEU A 25 -20.80 -1.70 -12.28
CA LEU A 25 -20.62 -0.95 -13.53
C LEU A 25 -21.38 -1.64 -14.64
N GLY A 26 -22.55 -1.09 -15.00
CA GLY A 26 -23.34 -1.60 -16.11
C GLY A 26 -22.75 -1.20 -17.45
N HIS A 27 -22.44 -2.16 -18.32
CA HIS A 27 -21.73 -1.95 -19.58
C HIS A 27 -22.43 -0.94 -20.50
N ARG A 28 -23.77 -0.92 -20.49
CA ARG A 28 -24.61 -0.01 -21.30
C ARG A 28 -25.10 1.21 -20.56
N PHE A 29 -24.86 1.28 -19.25
CA PHE A 29 -25.26 2.41 -18.42
C PHE A 29 -24.19 3.49 -18.37
N GLY A 30 -22.92 3.13 -18.61
CA GLY A 30 -21.79 4.03 -18.42
C GLY A 30 -21.64 4.49 -16.96
N ALA A 31 -22.32 3.82 -16.04
CA ALA A 31 -22.61 4.29 -14.70
C ALA A 31 -22.68 3.15 -13.70
N ASP A 32 -22.43 3.48 -12.45
CA ASP A 32 -22.47 2.53 -11.35
C ASP A 32 -23.84 2.55 -10.65
N ALA A 33 -24.41 1.36 -10.47
CA ALA A 33 -25.45 1.12 -9.49
C ALA A 33 -24.83 0.84 -8.12
N LEU A 34 -25.42 1.37 -7.04
CA LEU A 34 -25.11 0.92 -5.68
C LEU A 34 -26.08 -0.20 -5.31
N VAL A 35 -25.53 -1.33 -4.88
CA VAL A 35 -26.31 -2.54 -4.59
C VAL A 35 -25.93 -3.05 -3.21
N ALA A 36 -26.94 -3.44 -2.44
CA ALA A 36 -26.73 -4.08 -1.14
C ALA A 36 -26.18 -5.50 -1.33
N ALA A 37 -25.48 -6.02 -0.33
CA ALA A 37 -24.95 -7.39 -0.35
C ALA A 37 -26.01 -8.48 -0.57
N ASP A 38 -27.30 -8.18 -0.34
CA ASP A 38 -28.44 -9.08 -0.59
C ASP A 38 -29.06 -8.94 -2.00
N GLY A 39 -28.46 -8.14 -2.89
CA GLY A 39 -28.87 -7.93 -4.28
C GLY A 39 -29.97 -6.89 -4.49
N ARG A 40 -30.41 -6.16 -3.44
CA ARG A 40 -31.35 -5.05 -3.59
C ARG A 40 -30.65 -3.80 -4.16
N LEU A 41 -31.32 -3.12 -5.09
CA LEU A 41 -30.87 -1.82 -5.59
C LEU A 41 -30.99 -0.77 -4.48
N LEU A 42 -29.88 -0.12 -4.17
CA LEU A 42 -29.82 1.00 -3.23
C LEU A 42 -29.90 2.32 -3.98
N VAL A 43 -29.11 2.47 -5.04
CA VAL A 43 -29.10 3.67 -5.88
C VAL A 43 -29.02 3.27 -7.34
N ALA A 44 -29.99 3.71 -8.14
CA ALA A 44 -30.06 3.43 -9.57
C ALA A 44 -28.90 4.07 -10.35
N PRO A 45 -28.39 3.42 -11.41
CA PRO A 45 -27.40 4.02 -12.32
C PRO A 45 -28.00 5.26 -13.01
N ASN A 46 -27.21 6.32 -13.20
CA ASN A 46 -27.69 7.57 -13.82
C ASN A 46 -26.66 8.24 -14.74
N GLY A 47 -25.76 7.48 -15.36
CA GLY A 47 -24.73 8.00 -16.27
C GLY A 47 -23.36 8.29 -15.62
N GLU A 48 -23.22 8.10 -14.30
CA GLU A 48 -22.03 8.50 -13.56
C GLU A 48 -21.42 7.37 -12.70
N ARG A 49 -20.13 7.50 -12.40
CA ARG A 49 -19.38 6.54 -11.57
C ARG A 49 -19.61 6.77 -10.08
N MET A 50 -19.58 5.68 -9.32
CA MET A 50 -19.56 5.71 -7.87
C MET A 50 -18.16 5.40 -7.34
N VAL A 51 -17.68 6.27 -6.46
CA VAL A 51 -16.38 6.17 -5.82
C VAL A 51 -16.57 5.84 -4.36
N ARG A 52 -15.84 4.85 -3.85
CA ARG A 52 -15.80 4.54 -2.43
C ARG A 52 -14.79 5.43 -1.73
N LEU A 53 -15.24 6.23 -0.77
CA LEU A 53 -14.42 7.20 -0.05
C LEU A 53 -14.03 6.73 1.36
N ALA A 54 -14.84 5.86 1.96
CA ALA A 54 -14.56 5.19 3.23
C ALA A 54 -15.23 3.80 3.26
N ALA A 55 -15.11 3.08 4.38
CA ALA A 55 -15.73 1.76 4.53
C ALA A 55 -17.27 1.81 4.35
N ASP A 56 -17.91 2.91 4.71
CA ASP A 56 -19.36 3.09 4.71
C ASP A 56 -19.81 4.34 3.92
N ARG A 57 -18.94 4.88 3.05
CA ARG A 57 -19.18 6.12 2.32
C ARG A 57 -18.90 5.97 0.84
N TRP A 58 -19.91 6.35 0.06
CA TRP A 58 -19.89 6.36 -1.39
C TRP A 58 -20.19 7.76 -1.90
N MET A 59 -19.54 8.15 -2.97
CA MET A 59 -19.83 9.39 -3.69
C MET A 59 -20.18 9.06 -5.11
N ARG A 60 -21.21 9.72 -5.62
CA ARG A 60 -21.50 9.81 -7.04
C ARG A 60 -21.07 11.19 -7.53
N ALA A 61 -19.99 11.22 -8.31
CA ALA A 61 -19.64 12.41 -9.05
C ALA A 61 -20.74 12.65 -10.09
N GLN A 62 -21.19 13.89 -10.27
CA GLN A 62 -22.07 14.25 -11.37
C GLN A 62 -21.47 15.47 -12.08
N GLY A 63 -21.67 15.58 -13.39
CA GLY A 63 -21.13 16.69 -14.18
C GLY A 63 -21.67 18.07 -13.77
N ASP A 64 -21.09 19.14 -14.33
CA ASP A 64 -21.25 20.57 -13.99
C ASP A 64 -22.69 21.12 -13.81
N ALA A 65 -23.72 20.42 -14.28
CA ALA A 65 -25.12 20.84 -14.18
C ALA A 65 -25.96 20.01 -13.18
N THR A 66 -25.34 19.05 -12.49
CA THR A 66 -26.02 18.07 -11.64
C THR A 66 -25.31 17.98 -10.29
N PRO A 67 -26.04 17.96 -9.16
CA PRO A 67 -25.40 17.91 -7.85
C PRO A 67 -24.62 16.63 -7.63
N GLN A 68 -23.45 16.75 -7.01
CA GLN A 68 -22.73 15.62 -6.47
C GLN A 68 -23.43 15.09 -5.22
N GLN A 69 -23.41 13.77 -5.03
CA GLN A 69 -24.20 13.10 -3.99
C GLN A 69 -23.35 12.11 -3.20
N TRP A 70 -23.49 12.13 -1.87
CA TRP A 70 -22.81 11.22 -0.96
C TRP A 70 -23.82 10.31 -0.27
N TYR A 71 -23.50 9.03 -0.19
CA TYR A 71 -24.37 7.98 0.33
C TYR A 71 -23.69 7.18 1.44
N ASP A 72 -24.47 6.66 2.37
CA ASP A 72 -24.04 5.57 3.25
C ASP A 72 -24.13 4.19 2.56
N ASP A 73 -23.62 3.16 3.23
CA ASP A 73 -23.73 1.75 2.79
C ASP A 73 -25.18 1.23 2.69
N ALA A 74 -26.16 1.95 3.26
CA ALA A 74 -27.59 1.63 3.14
C ALA A 74 -28.26 2.40 1.98
N GLY A 75 -27.50 3.18 1.21
CA GLY A 75 -28.01 3.98 0.08
C GLY A 75 -28.75 5.25 0.48
N ARG A 76 -28.65 5.69 1.73
CA ARG A 76 -29.26 6.95 2.17
C ARG A 76 -28.40 8.12 1.72
N LEU A 77 -29.02 9.11 1.09
CA LEU A 77 -28.35 10.36 0.74
C LEU A 77 -27.98 11.10 2.03
N LEU A 78 -26.68 11.32 2.24
CA LEU A 78 -26.12 12.00 3.40
C LEU A 78 -25.86 13.48 3.11
N ARG A 79 -25.44 13.79 1.88
CA ARG A 79 -25.15 15.14 1.41
C ARG A 79 -25.38 15.23 -0.09
N GLU A 80 -25.81 16.41 -0.52
CA GLU A 80 -25.86 16.82 -1.91
C GLU A 80 -25.19 18.20 -2.03
N ASP A 81 -24.42 18.42 -3.10
CA ASP A 81 -23.71 19.68 -3.35
C ASP A 81 -23.76 20.05 -4.83
N HIS A 82 -24.14 21.28 -5.14
CA HIS A 82 -24.16 21.82 -6.52
C HIS A 82 -22.77 22.27 -6.97
N GLY A 83 -21.82 22.43 -6.04
CA GLY A 83 -20.41 22.58 -6.38
C GLY A 83 -19.81 21.30 -6.97
N TYR A 84 -18.59 21.40 -7.45
CA TYR A 84 -17.82 20.28 -7.98
C TYR A 84 -16.65 19.97 -7.06
N THR A 85 -16.60 18.75 -6.54
CA THR A 85 -15.50 18.17 -5.79
C THR A 85 -14.97 16.94 -6.52
N GLU A 86 -13.67 16.89 -6.80
CA GLU A 86 -13.00 15.72 -7.38
C GLU A 86 -11.97 15.19 -6.41
N TYR A 87 -12.18 13.97 -5.92
CA TYR A 87 -11.29 13.30 -4.99
C TYR A 87 -10.07 12.73 -5.74
N HIS A 88 -8.87 13.00 -5.24
CA HIS A 88 -7.63 12.49 -5.82
C HIS A 88 -6.94 11.53 -4.87
N THR A 89 -5.96 12.02 -4.08
CA THR A 89 -5.11 11.17 -3.24
C THR A 89 -5.45 11.30 -1.76
N PRO A 90 -5.31 10.23 -0.96
CA PRO A 90 -5.45 10.34 0.49
C PRO A 90 -4.48 11.38 1.08
N PHE A 91 -4.99 12.24 1.96
CA PHE A 91 -4.21 13.25 2.67
C PHE A 91 -3.90 12.77 4.09
N VAL A 92 -2.75 12.14 4.27
CA VAL A 92 -2.38 11.48 5.53
C VAL A 92 -1.63 12.46 6.43
N LEU A 93 -2.21 12.77 7.59
CA LEU A 93 -1.53 13.53 8.65
C LEU A 93 -0.70 12.59 9.55
N PRO A 94 0.51 12.97 9.99
CA PRO A 94 1.37 12.11 10.81
C PRO A 94 0.76 11.63 12.14
N GLN A 95 -0.20 12.39 12.68
CA GLN A 95 -0.89 12.09 13.94
C GLN A 95 -2.37 11.73 13.77
N ALA A 96 -2.84 11.45 12.55
CA ALA A 96 -4.25 11.12 12.35
C ALA A 96 -4.64 9.91 13.21
N ALA A 97 -5.40 10.16 14.28
CA ALA A 97 -6.15 9.14 14.98
C ALA A 97 -7.08 8.41 13.99
N PRO A 98 -7.58 7.20 14.30
CA PRO A 98 -8.59 6.55 13.48
C PRO A 98 -9.86 7.41 13.44
N GLY A 99 -9.98 8.22 12.39
CA GLY A 99 -11.11 9.09 12.06
C GLY A 99 -11.41 8.99 10.57
N ASP A 100 -12.36 9.80 10.09
CA ASP A 100 -12.73 9.79 8.67
C ASP A 100 -11.52 10.13 7.78
N PRO A 101 -11.29 9.36 6.70
CA PRO A 101 -10.14 9.59 5.84
C PRO A 101 -10.24 10.96 5.17
N LEU A 102 -9.11 11.66 5.14
CA LEU A 102 -8.97 12.93 4.44
C LEU A 102 -8.41 12.71 3.03
N TRP A 103 -8.79 13.59 2.11
CA TRP A 103 -8.45 13.49 0.70
C TRP A 103 -8.03 14.86 0.16
N LYS A 104 -6.96 14.88 -0.65
CA LYS A 104 -6.71 16.00 -1.56
C LYS A 104 -7.82 16.00 -2.60
N ALA A 105 -8.45 17.16 -2.79
CA ALA A 105 -9.53 17.30 -3.75
C ALA A 105 -9.40 18.62 -4.52
N PHE A 106 -9.82 18.59 -5.79
CA PHE A 106 -10.12 19.81 -6.53
C PHE A 106 -11.56 20.22 -6.21
N ILE A 107 -11.77 21.49 -5.86
CA ILE A 107 -13.04 22.03 -5.39
C ILE A 107 -13.37 23.29 -6.17
N ARG A 108 -14.58 23.36 -6.73
CA ARG A 108 -15.13 24.52 -7.41
C ARG A 108 -16.52 24.76 -6.83
N ALA A 109 -16.77 25.94 -6.28
CA ALA A 109 -18.09 26.28 -5.74
C ALA A 109 -19.13 26.39 -6.87
N ASP A 110 -20.41 26.28 -6.52
CA ASP A 110 -21.50 26.39 -7.48
C ASP A 110 -21.49 27.76 -8.18
N GLY A 111 -21.57 27.75 -9.50
CA GLY A 111 -21.52 28.95 -10.34
C GLY A 111 -20.15 29.63 -10.46
N ASP A 112 -19.12 29.17 -9.74
CA ASP A 112 -17.79 29.76 -9.83
C ASP A 112 -17.02 29.24 -11.06
N PRO A 113 -16.48 30.12 -11.91
CA PRO A 113 -15.76 29.71 -13.12
C PRO A 113 -14.37 29.13 -12.84
N VAL A 114 -13.87 29.26 -11.61
CA VAL A 114 -12.52 28.87 -11.21
C VAL A 114 -12.60 28.03 -9.94
N GLY A 115 -11.99 26.85 -9.95
CA GLY A 115 -11.80 26.01 -8.76
C GLY A 115 -10.36 26.03 -8.27
N GLY A 116 -10.14 25.45 -7.09
CA GLY A 116 -8.84 25.34 -6.44
C GLY A 116 -8.64 23.99 -5.76
N TRP A 117 -7.44 23.75 -5.24
CA TRP A 117 -7.09 22.53 -4.51
C TRP A 117 -7.27 22.72 -3.02
N GLY A 118 -8.00 21.80 -2.39
CA GLY A 118 -8.29 21.77 -0.96
C GLY A 118 -8.06 20.39 -0.36
N VAL A 119 -8.40 20.27 0.93
CA VAL A 119 -8.47 18.97 1.61
C VAL A 119 -9.87 18.81 2.19
N VAL A 120 -10.49 17.66 1.92
CA VAL A 120 -11.85 17.33 2.33
C VAL A 120 -11.90 16.01 3.09
N ASP A 121 -12.96 15.79 3.86
CA ASP A 121 -13.28 14.47 4.40
C ASP A 121 -14.10 13.60 3.41
N ALA A 122 -14.44 12.38 3.81
CA ALA A 122 -15.23 11.44 3.01
C ALA A 122 -16.68 11.90 2.73
N LEU A 123 -17.17 12.96 3.39
CA LEU A 123 -18.45 13.63 3.10
C LEU A 123 -18.27 14.92 2.28
N GLY A 124 -17.05 15.22 1.85
CA GLY A 124 -16.72 16.39 1.06
C GLY A 124 -16.65 17.67 1.87
N HIS A 125 -16.66 17.61 3.21
CA HIS A 125 -16.55 18.82 4.01
C HIS A 125 -15.13 19.33 3.93
N VAL A 126 -15.00 20.60 3.59
CA VAL A 126 -13.71 21.28 3.46
C VAL A 126 -13.05 21.38 4.84
N ARG A 127 -11.87 20.78 4.96
CA ARG A 127 -10.99 20.87 6.13
C ARG A 127 -9.89 21.90 5.92
N LEU A 128 -9.28 21.90 4.73
CA LEU A 128 -8.36 22.95 4.30
C LEU A 128 -8.92 23.63 3.05
N PRO A 129 -8.91 24.98 2.99
CA PRO A 129 -9.61 25.73 1.97
C PRO A 129 -9.07 25.44 0.56
N ALA A 130 -9.95 25.60 -0.44
CA ALA A 130 -9.57 25.53 -1.84
C ALA A 130 -8.73 26.75 -2.22
N LEU A 131 -7.49 26.52 -2.66
CA LEU A 131 -6.59 27.57 -3.10
C LEU A 131 -6.12 27.30 -4.54
N ASN A 132 -5.85 28.37 -5.29
CA ASN A 132 -5.47 28.27 -6.70
C ASN A 132 -3.96 28.20 -6.86
N ASP A 133 -3.52 27.53 -7.93
CA ASP A 133 -2.12 27.53 -8.39
C ASP A 133 -1.14 27.00 -7.33
N GLY A 134 -1.38 25.81 -6.80
CA GLY A 134 -0.51 25.20 -5.78
C GLY A 134 -1.02 23.86 -5.28
N GLU A 135 -0.41 23.35 -4.21
CA GLU A 135 -0.86 22.14 -3.54
C GLU A 135 -0.72 22.20 -2.01
N TRP A 136 -1.63 21.50 -1.32
CA TRP A 136 -1.51 21.23 0.11
C TRP A 136 -0.52 20.10 0.37
N LEU A 137 0.40 20.31 1.30
CA LEU A 137 1.35 19.30 1.74
C LEU A 137 1.26 19.11 3.27
N PRO A 138 1.16 17.86 3.75
CA PRO A 138 1.32 17.59 5.17
C PRO A 138 2.77 17.83 5.57
N LEU A 139 2.99 18.35 6.77
CA LEU A 139 4.32 18.53 7.33
C LEU A 139 4.65 17.41 8.31
N ALA A 140 5.94 17.21 8.57
CA ALA A 140 6.38 16.30 9.63
C ALA A 140 5.93 16.79 11.02
N VAL A 141 5.72 18.10 11.16
CA VAL A 141 5.11 18.69 12.34
C VAL A 141 3.60 18.45 12.29
N PRO A 142 3.03 17.78 13.30
CA PRO A 142 1.71 17.16 13.20
C PRO A 142 0.54 18.13 13.25
N ASP A 143 0.74 19.35 13.75
CA ASP A 143 -0.27 20.38 13.93
C ASP A 143 -0.17 21.50 12.87
N ARG A 144 0.58 21.28 11.79
CA ARG A 144 0.79 22.27 10.73
C ARG A 144 0.76 21.64 9.34
N VAL A 145 0.30 22.43 8.38
CA VAL A 145 0.28 22.11 6.95
C VAL A 145 0.82 23.29 6.16
N VAL A 146 1.29 23.04 4.93
CA VAL A 146 1.77 24.11 4.05
C VAL A 146 0.96 24.13 2.76
N TRP A 147 0.63 25.34 2.32
CA TRP A 147 0.22 25.61 0.96
C TRP A 147 1.45 25.97 0.13
N ASN A 148 1.83 25.06 -0.76
CA ASN A 148 2.93 25.27 -1.70
C ASN A 148 2.37 25.88 -2.99
N ALA A 149 2.38 27.21 -3.07
CA ALA A 149 1.92 27.92 -4.26
C ALA A 149 2.98 27.81 -5.38
N ARG A 150 2.54 27.66 -6.64
CA ARG A 150 3.42 27.81 -7.80
C ARG A 150 3.82 29.26 -8.03
N SER A 151 2.99 30.20 -7.57
CA SER A 151 3.28 31.63 -7.58
C SER A 151 2.71 32.32 -6.33
N GLY A 152 3.52 33.16 -5.68
CA GLY A 152 3.10 33.95 -4.52
C GLY A 152 3.84 33.58 -3.24
N PRO A 153 3.36 34.02 -2.07
CA PRO A 153 4.01 33.72 -0.81
C PRO A 153 3.73 32.29 -0.35
N LEU A 154 4.73 31.65 0.25
CA LEU A 154 4.58 30.38 0.98
C LEU A 154 3.73 30.62 2.22
N ARG A 155 2.74 29.76 2.46
CA ARG A 155 1.79 29.91 3.59
C ARG A 155 1.76 28.66 4.43
N PHE A 156 2.02 28.81 5.72
CA PHE A 156 1.82 27.77 6.71
C PHE A 156 0.49 27.99 7.40
N HIS A 157 -0.23 26.90 7.63
CA HIS A 157 -1.54 26.89 8.24
C HIS A 157 -1.56 25.93 9.44
N ASP A 158 -2.43 26.22 10.41
CA ASP A 158 -2.85 25.22 11.39
C ASP A 158 -3.78 24.18 10.75
N LEU A 159 -4.21 23.18 11.54
CA LEU A 159 -5.07 22.10 11.05
C LEU A 159 -6.52 22.58 10.80
N GLU A 160 -6.89 23.73 11.33
CA GLU A 160 -8.15 24.44 11.08
C GLU A 160 -8.09 25.28 9.80
N GLY A 161 -6.94 25.31 9.12
CA GLY A 161 -6.73 26.03 7.86
C GLY A 161 -6.48 27.53 8.01
N GLN A 162 -6.26 28.03 9.22
CA GLN A 162 -5.92 29.44 9.44
C GLN A 162 -4.44 29.69 9.13
N PRO A 163 -4.10 30.77 8.41
CA PRO A 163 -2.72 31.11 8.12
C PRO A 163 -2.01 31.57 9.41
N VAL A 164 -0.90 30.92 9.75
CA VAL A 164 -0.08 31.23 10.94
C VAL A 164 1.25 31.89 10.58
N MET A 165 1.75 31.67 9.36
CA MET A 165 2.98 32.28 8.86
C MET A 165 2.89 32.45 7.35
N LEU A 166 3.30 33.62 6.85
CA LEU A 166 3.30 33.96 5.43
C LEU A 166 4.66 34.53 5.03
N LEU A 167 5.33 33.89 4.08
CA LEU A 167 6.69 34.24 3.66
C LEU A 167 6.70 34.60 2.18
N ASP A 168 7.11 35.83 1.88
CA ASP A 168 7.20 36.34 0.52
C ASP A 168 8.42 35.71 -0.19
N GLU A 169 8.18 34.81 -1.13
CA GLU A 169 9.22 34.13 -1.92
C GLU A 169 10.05 35.10 -2.77
N ARG A 170 9.57 36.31 -3.05
CA ARG A 170 10.37 37.35 -3.72
C ARG A 170 11.46 37.91 -2.80
N LYS A 171 11.29 37.75 -1.50
CA LYS A 171 12.22 38.23 -0.46
C LYS A 171 12.96 37.09 0.21
N ALA A 172 12.42 35.87 0.15
CA ALA A 172 13.00 34.68 0.75
C ALA A 172 13.46 33.69 -0.32
N GLN A 173 14.78 33.49 -0.44
CA GLN A 173 15.34 32.48 -1.34
C GLN A 173 15.21 31.06 -0.74
N TRP A 174 15.16 30.95 0.58
CA TRP A 174 15.09 29.67 1.26
C TRP A 174 14.20 29.78 2.49
N VAL A 175 13.38 28.76 2.73
CA VAL A 175 12.53 28.65 3.91
C VAL A 175 12.62 27.23 4.48
N ALA A 176 12.81 27.13 5.80
CA ALA A 176 12.72 25.89 6.57
C ALA A 176 11.83 26.06 7.80
N GLY A 177 11.32 24.95 8.33
CA GLY A 177 10.40 24.92 9.47
C GLY A 177 8.92 24.76 9.08
N PRO A 178 8.00 24.62 10.06
CA PRO A 178 8.26 24.63 11.50
C PRO A 178 9.12 23.43 11.92
N PHE A 179 9.89 23.58 12.99
CA PHE A 179 10.69 22.49 13.55
C PHE A 179 9.84 21.64 14.49
N VAL A 180 10.15 20.35 14.62
CA VAL A 180 9.39 19.45 15.51
C VAL A 180 9.44 20.00 16.95
N GLY A 181 8.27 20.19 17.55
CA GLY A 181 8.12 20.76 18.89
C GLY A 181 8.37 22.27 18.99
N ARG A 182 8.57 22.99 17.87
CA ARG A 182 8.79 24.45 17.84
C ARG A 182 8.18 25.10 16.60
N HIS A 183 7.27 26.05 16.79
CA HIS A 183 6.74 26.90 15.72
C HIS A 183 7.72 28.02 15.34
N VAL A 184 8.90 27.62 14.85
CA VAL A 184 10.02 28.47 14.45
C VAL A 184 10.41 28.16 13.00
N TYR A 185 10.74 29.21 12.26
CA TYR A 185 11.00 29.18 10.82
C TYR A 185 12.34 29.85 10.53
N VAL A 186 13.01 29.40 9.48
CA VAL A 186 14.20 30.09 8.96
C VAL A 186 13.89 30.61 7.57
N SER A 187 14.26 31.86 7.28
CA SER A 187 14.13 32.46 5.95
C SER A 187 15.41 33.21 5.55
N CYS A 188 16.04 32.84 4.43
CA CYS A 188 17.20 33.57 3.89
C CYS A 188 16.79 34.62 2.86
N SER A 189 17.41 35.80 2.93
CA SER A 189 17.15 36.91 2.01
C SER A 189 17.54 36.57 0.57
N VAL A 190 16.75 37.02 -0.41
CA VAL A 190 17.13 36.98 -1.83
C VAL A 190 18.26 37.98 -2.14
N GLU A 191 18.32 39.11 -1.44
CA GLU A 191 19.32 40.17 -1.68
C GLU A 191 20.70 39.80 -1.14
N VAL A 192 20.74 39.11 0.00
CA VAL A 192 21.96 38.60 0.63
C VAL A 192 21.71 37.12 0.97
N PRO A 193 21.91 36.21 0.00
CA PRO A 193 21.58 34.78 0.13
C PRO A 193 22.14 34.06 1.36
N THR A 194 23.24 34.55 1.93
CA THR A 194 23.86 33.99 3.14
C THR A 194 23.13 34.42 4.41
N GLN A 195 22.49 35.59 4.44
CA GLN A 195 21.89 36.10 5.67
C GLN A 195 20.46 35.57 5.87
N CYS A 196 20.28 34.82 6.96
CA CYS A 196 19.02 34.14 7.27
C CYS A 196 18.47 34.58 8.62
N ASN A 197 17.17 34.79 8.68
CA ASN A 197 16.44 35.15 9.89
C ASN A 197 15.75 33.90 10.45
N VAL A 198 15.95 33.64 11.74
CA VAL A 198 15.18 32.63 12.49
C VAL A 198 14.04 33.34 13.21
N GLN A 199 12.80 33.01 12.91
CA GLN A 199 11.61 33.77 13.30
C GLN A 199 10.52 32.85 13.88
N ASN A 200 9.69 33.36 14.78
CA ASN A 200 8.49 32.66 15.26
C ASN A 200 7.22 33.04 14.47
N GLU A 201 6.08 32.39 14.72
CA GLU A 201 4.79 32.71 14.06
C GLU A 201 4.31 34.16 14.27
N ALA A 202 4.79 34.85 15.31
CA ALA A 202 4.50 36.26 15.52
C ALA A 202 5.32 37.21 14.62
N GLY A 203 6.21 36.66 13.77
CA GLY A 203 7.11 37.43 12.91
C GLY A 203 8.29 38.07 13.66
N ALA A 204 8.53 37.68 14.92
CA ALA A 204 9.67 38.17 15.68
C ALA A 204 10.93 37.38 15.33
N THR A 205 11.97 38.07 14.87
CA THR A 205 13.30 37.50 14.65
C THR A 205 13.94 37.16 15.99
N LEU A 206 14.20 35.87 16.22
CA LEU A 206 14.93 35.36 17.38
C LEU A 206 16.43 35.65 17.26
N PHE A 207 16.99 35.39 16.08
CA PHE A 207 18.36 35.76 15.71
C PHE A 207 18.54 35.74 14.18
N ALA A 208 19.64 36.33 13.71
CA ALA A 208 20.05 36.31 12.30
C ALA A 208 21.51 35.88 12.18
N ASP A 209 21.82 35.00 11.22
CA ASP A 209 23.17 34.45 11.01
C ASP A 209 23.34 33.99 9.55
N ASP A 210 24.56 33.56 9.20
CA ASP A 210 24.83 32.80 7.98
C ASP A 210 24.50 31.32 8.19
N ILE A 211 23.37 30.89 7.62
CA ILE A 211 22.77 29.58 7.92
C ILE A 211 22.62 28.78 6.63
N ASP A 212 23.43 27.73 6.51
CA ASP A 212 23.21 26.69 5.50
C ASP A 212 22.30 25.57 6.03
N ALA A 213 22.33 25.33 7.35
CA ALA A 213 21.48 24.36 8.04
C ALA A 213 21.28 24.67 9.54
N LEU A 214 20.11 24.32 10.08
CA LEU A 214 19.76 24.48 11.48
C LEU A 214 19.00 23.25 12.02
N LEU A 215 19.48 22.66 13.12
CA LEU A 215 18.87 21.48 13.76
C LEU A 215 18.45 21.80 15.20
N PRO A 216 17.21 21.51 15.62
CA PRO A 216 16.75 21.79 16.99
C PRO A 216 17.37 20.82 18.02
N LEU A 217 17.76 21.34 19.18
CA LEU A 217 18.25 20.56 20.32
C LEU A 217 17.20 20.43 21.43
N SER A 218 17.21 19.36 22.22
CA SER A 218 16.25 19.17 23.32
C SER A 218 16.28 20.25 24.42
N ASP A 219 17.39 20.98 24.57
CA ASP A 219 17.62 21.98 25.62
C ASP A 219 17.16 23.41 25.27
N GLY A 220 16.57 23.61 24.10
CA GLY A 220 16.22 24.95 23.60
C GLY A 220 17.17 25.50 22.52
N GLY A 221 18.40 24.97 22.42
CA GLY A 221 19.42 25.43 21.49
C GLY A 221 19.30 24.85 20.08
N TRP A 222 20.37 25.04 19.31
CA TRP A 222 20.50 24.59 17.92
C TRP A 222 21.90 24.09 17.58
N TRP A 223 22.00 23.12 16.66
CA TRP A 223 23.18 22.97 15.82
C TRP A 223 23.03 23.85 14.58
N LEU A 224 23.99 24.72 14.34
CA LEU A 224 24.01 25.65 13.20
C LEU A 224 25.18 25.29 12.28
N ARG A 225 24.91 25.11 10.98
CA ARG A 225 25.92 24.89 9.95
C ARG A 225 26.16 26.14 9.12
N GLN A 226 27.45 26.44 8.91
CA GLN A 226 27.95 27.41 7.96
C GLN A 226 29.07 26.74 7.14
N GLY A 227 28.85 26.56 5.84
CA GLY A 227 29.69 25.76 4.96
C GLY A 227 29.77 24.30 5.41
N GLU A 228 31.00 23.86 5.69
CA GLU A 228 31.31 22.53 6.22
C GLU A 228 31.31 22.48 7.75
N LEU A 229 31.14 23.62 8.43
CA LEU A 229 31.33 23.72 9.87
C LEU A 229 30.00 23.81 10.62
N TRP A 230 29.82 22.90 11.56
CA TRP A 230 28.78 22.96 12.56
C TRP A 230 29.30 23.58 13.86
N ARG A 231 28.42 24.32 14.54
CA ARG A 231 28.62 24.86 15.90
C ARG A 231 27.33 24.77 16.72
N ARG A 232 27.48 24.66 18.04
CA ARG A 232 26.34 24.70 18.96
C ARG A 232 26.03 26.13 19.34
N VAL A 233 24.75 26.49 19.28
CA VAL A 233 24.25 27.81 19.69
C VAL A 233 23.06 27.68 20.63
N ASP A 234 22.86 28.67 21.49
CA ASP A 234 21.66 28.78 22.32
C ASP A 234 20.42 29.20 21.50
N ALA A 235 19.27 29.35 22.16
CA ALA A 235 18.01 29.74 21.52
C ALA A 235 18.07 31.13 20.84
N GLN A 236 19.05 31.98 21.19
CA GLN A 236 19.28 33.32 20.65
C GLN A 236 20.47 33.37 19.67
N GLY A 237 20.99 32.22 19.25
CA GLY A 237 22.08 32.13 18.28
C GLY A 237 23.48 32.37 18.83
N ARG A 238 23.68 32.44 20.16
CA ARG A 238 25.01 32.63 20.75
C ARG A 238 25.73 31.30 20.90
N ALA A 239 27.00 31.26 20.49
CA ALA A 239 27.82 30.06 20.64
C ALA A 239 27.91 29.61 22.11
N THR A 240 27.63 28.33 22.36
CA THR A 240 27.69 27.76 23.73
C THR A 240 29.09 27.23 24.07
N ASP A 241 29.92 26.95 23.07
CA ASP A 241 31.30 26.51 23.23
C ASP A 241 32.21 26.94 22.03
N ALA A 242 33.51 26.66 22.16
CA ALA A 242 34.51 26.93 21.15
C ALA A 242 34.65 25.82 20.10
N ALA A 243 34.04 24.65 20.31
CA ALA A 243 34.26 23.50 19.44
C ALA A 243 33.65 23.74 18.05
N ARG A 244 34.28 23.16 17.03
CA ARG A 244 33.78 23.16 15.65
C ARG A 244 33.77 21.75 15.11
N TYR A 245 32.78 21.44 14.29
CA TYR A 245 32.60 20.09 13.77
C TYR A 245 32.53 20.14 12.25
N ARG A 246 33.56 19.62 11.59
CA ARG A 246 33.68 19.66 10.14
C ARG A 246 33.02 18.44 9.52
N GLN A 247 32.12 18.68 8.58
CA GLN A 247 31.47 17.66 7.77
C GLN A 247 32.17 17.60 6.41
N GLN A 248 32.73 16.44 6.01
CA GLN A 248 33.43 16.33 4.72
C GLN A 248 32.45 16.16 3.56
N GLY A 249 32.58 16.98 2.51
CA GLY A 249 31.82 16.88 1.26
C GLY A 249 30.98 18.12 0.94
N LEU A 250 30.41 18.15 -0.27
CA LEU A 250 29.53 19.21 -0.74
C LEU A 250 28.10 18.93 -0.27
N TYR A 251 27.67 19.60 0.80
CA TYR A 251 26.29 19.50 1.29
C TYR A 251 25.50 20.73 0.86
N PRO A 252 24.51 20.57 -0.04
CA PRO A 252 23.69 21.69 -0.43
C PRO A 252 23.03 22.29 0.82
N ARG A 253 22.73 23.59 0.76
CA ARG A 253 21.77 24.20 1.70
C ARG A 253 20.49 23.37 1.66
N TYR A 254 19.77 23.28 2.78
CA TYR A 254 18.46 22.64 2.80
C TYR A 254 17.67 22.99 1.54
N ARG A 255 17.07 22.00 0.88
CA ARG A 255 16.21 22.28 -0.27
C ARG A 255 14.99 23.07 0.22
N GLN A 256 14.50 23.95 -0.64
CA GLN A 256 13.30 24.75 -0.40
C GLN A 256 12.11 23.84 -0.06
N TYR A 257 11.19 24.40 0.75
CA TYR A 257 9.85 23.91 1.10
C TYR A 257 9.74 23.00 2.34
N GLY A 258 9.37 23.63 3.45
CA GLY A 258 8.40 23.13 4.44
C GLY A 258 8.76 21.91 5.27
N GLY A 259 9.92 21.28 5.07
CA GLY A 259 10.40 20.22 5.94
C GLY A 259 10.89 20.78 7.27
N SER A 260 10.54 20.12 8.38
CA SER A 260 11.44 20.11 9.53
C SER A 260 12.78 19.51 9.07
N ALA A 261 13.87 19.85 9.74
CA ALA A 261 15.05 18.99 9.69
C ALA A 261 14.61 17.54 10.01
N GLY A 262 14.58 16.68 9.00
CA GLY A 262 14.42 15.25 9.16
C GLY A 262 15.79 14.60 9.30
N ARG A 263 15.82 13.32 9.61
CA ARG A 263 17.00 12.47 9.74
C ARG A 263 18.10 12.66 8.70
N ARG A 264 17.71 12.91 7.44
CA ARG A 264 18.64 13.09 6.31
C ARG A 264 19.40 14.41 6.39
N ASP A 265 18.97 15.31 7.25
CA ASP A 265 19.54 16.64 7.43
C ASP A 265 20.48 16.72 8.63
N TRP A 266 20.45 15.73 9.52
CA TRP A 266 21.51 15.52 10.48
C TRP A 266 22.79 15.12 9.73
N PRO A 267 23.94 15.76 10.02
CA PRO A 267 25.18 15.33 9.40
C PRO A 267 25.47 13.88 9.81
N GLY A 268 26.02 13.10 8.89
CA GLY A 268 26.54 11.76 9.19
C GLY A 268 27.75 11.86 10.12
N GLN A 269 28.89 11.36 9.68
CA GLN A 269 30.13 11.54 10.44
C GLN A 269 30.68 12.96 10.30
N VAL A 270 31.07 13.57 11.42
CA VAL A 270 31.80 14.84 11.49
C VAL A 270 33.13 14.66 12.22
N SER A 271 34.07 15.54 11.94
CA SER A 271 35.34 15.64 12.66
C SER A 271 35.30 16.80 13.64
N ARG A 272 35.45 16.52 14.92
CA ARG A 272 35.48 17.52 15.99
C ARG A 272 36.88 18.13 16.13
N TYR A 273 36.91 19.46 16.18
CA TYR A 273 38.03 20.31 16.54
C TYR A 273 37.69 20.96 17.88
N ALA A 274 38.28 20.46 18.98
CA ALA A 274 37.88 20.76 20.35
C ALA A 274 38.01 22.25 20.75
N THR A 275 39.02 22.95 20.24
CA THR A 275 39.26 24.39 20.47
C THR A 275 38.72 25.25 19.32
N GLY A 276 38.20 24.62 18.26
CA GLY A 276 37.80 25.27 17.02
C GLY A 276 38.98 25.64 16.11
N SER A 277 40.21 25.26 16.49
CA SER A 277 41.43 25.48 15.71
C SER A 277 41.62 24.38 14.67
N GLU A 278 42.09 24.74 13.48
CA GLU A 278 42.45 23.76 12.44
C GLU A 278 43.65 22.88 12.83
N HIS A 279 44.39 23.28 13.87
CA HIS A 279 45.52 22.51 14.42
C HIS A 279 45.11 21.44 15.44
N ASP A 280 43.83 21.36 15.82
CA ASP A 280 43.37 20.27 16.68
C ASP A 280 43.51 18.93 15.95
N THR A 281 43.78 17.87 16.72
CA THR A 281 43.69 16.50 16.18
C THR A 281 42.21 16.16 15.99
N PRO A 282 41.73 15.93 14.75
CA PRO A 282 40.30 15.76 14.48
C PRO A 282 39.80 14.44 15.06
N GLU A 283 38.76 14.51 15.89
CA GLU A 283 38.10 13.34 16.48
C GLU A 283 36.83 13.02 15.68
N PRO A 284 36.70 11.85 15.01
CA PRO A 284 35.51 11.51 14.25
C PRO A 284 34.35 11.15 15.18
N GLY A 285 33.12 11.53 14.83
CA GLY A 285 31.92 11.20 15.60
C GLY A 285 30.64 11.80 15.03
N TRP A 286 29.59 11.85 15.85
CA TRP A 286 28.26 12.33 15.47
C TRP A 286 27.78 13.47 16.35
N LEU A 287 27.02 14.39 15.75
CA LEU A 287 26.31 15.46 16.48
C LEU A 287 24.97 14.95 16.98
N MET A 288 24.64 15.28 18.22
CA MET A 288 23.51 14.71 18.95
C MET A 288 22.34 15.67 19.12
N ALA A 289 21.11 15.14 19.15
CA ALA A 289 19.89 15.90 19.48
C ALA A 289 19.84 16.42 20.94
N ASP A 290 20.64 15.84 21.83
CA ASP A 290 20.86 16.34 23.19
C ASP A 290 21.99 17.38 23.30
N GLY A 291 22.58 17.78 22.16
CA GLY A 291 23.65 18.77 22.09
C GLY A 291 25.05 18.24 22.40
N ARG A 292 25.21 16.92 22.63
CA ARG A 292 26.52 16.29 22.81
C ARG A 292 27.20 15.93 21.48
N PHE A 293 28.48 15.57 21.57
CA PHE A 293 29.23 14.93 20.51
C PHE A 293 29.56 13.50 20.92
N ALA A 294 29.25 12.53 20.05
CA ALA A 294 29.49 11.12 20.30
C ALA A 294 30.65 10.63 19.43
N PRO A 295 31.84 10.36 20.00
CA PRO A 295 32.97 9.88 19.22
C PRO A 295 32.69 8.49 18.65
N LEU A 296 33.13 8.30 17.41
CA LEU A 296 33.09 7.01 16.72
C LEU A 296 34.07 6.03 17.38
N PRO A 297 33.68 4.76 17.58
CA PRO A 297 34.68 3.71 17.78
C PRO A 297 35.56 3.66 16.52
N THR A 298 36.87 3.54 16.69
CA THR A 298 37.86 3.55 15.60
C THR A 298 37.47 2.55 14.48
N PRO A 299 37.15 2.97 13.23
CA PRO A 299 36.65 2.05 12.21
C PRO A 299 37.72 1.59 11.20
N ARG A 300 37.61 0.32 10.76
CA ARG A 300 37.95 -0.13 9.40
C ARG A 300 36.60 -0.35 8.66
N GLY A 301 36.44 0.18 7.45
CA GLY A 301 35.30 -0.09 6.54
C GLY A 301 34.13 0.91 6.61
N SER A 302 33.50 1.18 5.45
CA SER A 302 32.25 1.96 5.36
C SER A 302 31.09 1.20 6.03
N VAL A 303 30.31 1.89 6.86
CA VAL A 303 29.26 1.29 7.69
C VAL A 303 27.89 1.74 7.18
N ARG A 304 27.04 0.80 6.81
CA ARG A 304 25.60 0.97 6.56
C ARG A 304 24.82 0.90 7.88
N MET A 305 23.81 1.74 8.06
CA MET A 305 22.96 1.76 9.27
C MET A 305 21.63 1.05 9.02
N ASP A 306 21.16 0.31 10.02
CA ASP A 306 19.93 -0.48 9.94
C ASP A 306 19.16 -0.47 11.27
N TYR A 307 17.82 -0.57 11.26
CA TYR A 307 16.98 -0.51 12.47
C TYR A 307 16.33 -1.86 12.78
N CYS A 308 16.60 -2.42 13.95
CA CYS A 308 16.14 -3.76 14.37
C CYS A 308 15.69 -3.73 15.83
N GLY A 309 14.46 -4.16 16.12
CA GLY A 309 14.02 -4.48 17.49
C GLY A 309 14.11 -3.32 18.46
N GLY A 310 13.81 -2.09 18.00
CA GLY A 310 13.91 -0.89 18.83
C GLY A 310 15.26 -0.19 18.80
N ARG A 311 16.26 -0.75 18.12
CA ARG A 311 17.67 -0.34 18.20
C ARG A 311 18.27 -0.13 16.82
N TRP A 312 19.25 0.76 16.74
CA TRP A 312 20.05 0.94 15.53
C TRP A 312 21.26 0.01 15.53
N TRP A 313 21.61 -0.49 14.35
CA TRP A 313 22.67 -1.44 14.09
C TRP A 313 23.59 -0.91 12.98
N GLY A 314 24.90 -1.03 13.18
CA GLY A 314 25.90 -0.79 12.16
C GLY A 314 26.22 -2.11 11.45
N VAL A 315 26.05 -2.12 10.13
CA VAL A 315 26.39 -3.22 9.22
C VAL A 315 27.55 -2.73 8.36
N GLN A 316 28.70 -3.38 8.43
CA GLN A 316 29.84 -2.99 7.57
C GLN A 316 29.58 -3.46 6.14
N ASP A 317 30.05 -2.69 5.14
CA ASP A 317 29.98 -3.10 3.73
C ASP A 317 30.92 -4.29 3.43
N ASP A 318 31.92 -4.55 4.29
CA ASP A 318 32.46 -5.91 4.34
C ASP A 318 31.41 -6.80 4.99
N ASP A 319 30.73 -7.61 4.19
CA ASP A 319 29.71 -8.56 4.66
C ASP A 319 30.29 -9.64 5.62
N ALA A 320 31.58 -9.52 5.98
CA ALA A 320 32.36 -10.41 6.83
C ALA A 320 32.26 -10.07 8.33
N SER A 321 31.92 -8.83 8.67
CA SER A 321 31.88 -8.36 10.06
C SER A 321 30.49 -8.52 10.69
N PRO A 322 30.41 -8.89 11.98
CA PRO A 322 29.12 -9.00 12.65
C PRO A 322 28.45 -7.62 12.78
N PRO A 323 27.10 -7.54 12.64
CA PRO A 323 26.36 -6.34 12.98
C PRO A 323 26.66 -5.92 14.43
N THR A 324 26.83 -4.62 14.66
CA THR A 324 27.12 -4.09 16.01
C THR A 324 26.07 -3.08 16.43
N GLU A 325 25.64 -3.12 17.69
CA GLU A 325 24.68 -2.16 18.23
C GLU A 325 25.29 -0.77 18.19
N VAL A 326 24.54 0.17 17.65
CA VAL A 326 24.91 1.56 17.57
C VAL A 326 24.77 2.19 18.96
N SER A 327 25.75 3.01 19.34
CA SER A 327 25.70 3.70 20.64
C SER A 327 24.39 4.45 20.85
N ALA A 328 23.88 4.49 22.09
CA ALA A 328 22.66 5.22 22.46
C ALA A 328 22.71 6.71 22.05
N ALA A 329 23.92 7.23 21.89
CA ALA A 329 24.13 8.54 21.35
C ALA A 329 23.74 8.58 19.86
N LEU A 330 24.40 7.82 18.99
CA LEU A 330 24.03 7.80 17.56
C LEU A 330 22.55 7.36 17.33
N VAL A 331 21.97 6.51 18.19
CA VAL A 331 20.52 6.20 18.18
C VAL A 331 19.64 7.45 18.27
N ALA A 332 20.01 8.45 19.08
CA ALA A 332 19.22 9.67 19.25
C ALA A 332 19.30 10.62 18.05
N VAL A 333 20.15 10.33 17.06
CA VAL A 333 20.36 11.12 15.83
C VAL A 333 19.71 10.46 14.62
N LEU A 334 19.57 9.14 14.65
CA LEU A 334 19.04 8.35 13.53
C LEU A 334 17.50 8.43 13.39
N ASP A 335 16.84 9.36 14.11
CA ASP A 335 15.38 9.58 14.13
C ASP A 335 14.55 8.31 14.40
N ALA A 336 13.23 8.47 14.38
CA ALA A 336 12.36 7.33 14.21
C ALA A 336 12.64 6.68 12.83
N PRO A 337 12.89 5.37 12.77
CA PRO A 337 12.99 4.66 11.49
C PRO A 337 11.78 4.95 10.59
N ASP A 338 11.98 4.99 9.28
CA ASP A 338 10.87 5.09 8.34
C ASP A 338 10.00 3.81 8.36
N ALA A 339 8.88 3.81 7.64
CA ALA A 339 7.97 2.67 7.62
C ALA A 339 8.65 1.39 7.11
N GLU A 340 9.53 1.52 6.12
CA GLU A 340 10.26 0.41 5.51
C GLU A 340 11.28 -0.20 6.50
N GLN A 341 12.06 0.63 7.18
CA GLN A 341 13.00 0.19 8.22
C GLN A 341 12.32 -0.36 9.47
N ARG A 342 11.11 0.13 9.82
CA ARG A 342 10.30 -0.46 10.90
C ARG A 342 9.74 -1.82 10.53
N GLN A 343 9.52 -2.06 9.24
CA GLN A 343 9.05 -3.32 8.70
C GLN A 343 10.19 -4.29 8.38
N ALA A 344 11.45 -3.85 8.49
CA ALA A 344 12.60 -4.71 8.30
C ALA A 344 12.55 -5.91 9.26
N PRO A 345 12.97 -7.11 8.81
CA PRO A 345 12.96 -8.31 9.64
C PRO A 345 13.71 -8.10 10.97
N ALA A 346 13.31 -8.81 12.02
CA ALA A 346 13.94 -8.70 13.35
C ALA A 346 15.28 -9.46 13.47
N TRP A 347 16.03 -9.55 12.38
CA TRP A 347 17.30 -10.27 12.28
C TRP A 347 18.21 -9.70 11.17
N ARG A 348 19.51 -9.99 11.22
CA ARG A 348 20.53 -9.47 10.29
C ARG A 348 21.46 -10.56 9.78
N VAL A 349 21.79 -10.51 8.49
CA VAL A 349 22.64 -11.51 7.83
C VAL A 349 24.08 -11.02 7.76
N ARG A 350 25.01 -11.95 7.95
CA ARG A 350 26.43 -11.85 7.65
C ARG A 350 26.79 -12.88 6.59
N ALA A 351 27.49 -12.50 5.53
CA ALA A 351 27.99 -13.43 4.53
C ALA A 351 29.15 -14.30 5.08
N ALA A 352 29.50 -15.37 4.37
CA ALA A 352 30.69 -16.13 4.70
C ALA A 352 31.97 -15.38 4.28
N ALA A 353 32.97 -15.38 5.16
CA ALA A 353 34.28 -14.76 4.92
C ALA A 353 35.36 -15.34 5.84
N ASP A 354 36.60 -15.43 5.35
CA ASP A 354 37.79 -15.82 6.13
C ASP A 354 37.58 -17.07 7.01
N GLY A 355 37.06 -18.16 6.42
CA GLY A 355 36.82 -19.42 7.14
C GLY A 355 35.63 -19.40 8.12
N ARG A 356 34.82 -18.33 8.12
CA ARG A 356 33.56 -18.22 8.86
C ARG A 356 32.38 -18.42 7.90
N THR A 357 31.36 -19.15 8.33
CA THR A 357 30.16 -19.42 7.54
C THR A 357 29.16 -18.28 7.60
N ALA A 358 28.18 -18.26 6.69
CA ALA A 358 27.10 -17.30 6.74
C ALA A 358 26.31 -17.46 8.06
N ALA A 359 25.85 -16.35 8.63
CA ALA A 359 25.13 -16.37 9.90
C ALA A 359 24.06 -15.28 9.97
N VAL A 360 23.07 -15.53 10.82
CA VAL A 360 21.99 -14.63 11.14
C VAL A 360 22.05 -14.26 12.61
N PHE A 361 21.89 -12.98 12.91
CA PHE A 361 21.93 -12.40 14.24
C PHE A 361 20.58 -11.78 14.58
N ASP A 362 20.14 -11.90 15.84
CA ASP A 362 18.96 -11.20 16.34
C ASP A 362 19.23 -9.70 16.53
N CYS A 363 18.18 -8.94 16.82
CA CYS A 363 18.31 -7.52 17.18
C CYS A 363 19.02 -7.27 18.54
N LYS A 364 19.69 -8.26 19.14
CA LYS A 364 20.58 -8.14 20.30
C LYS A 364 22.02 -8.58 19.97
N GLY A 365 22.31 -8.92 18.72
CA GLY A 365 23.62 -9.37 18.26
C GLY A 365 23.95 -10.82 18.63
N GLN A 366 22.96 -11.59 19.07
CA GLN A 366 23.11 -13.02 19.34
C GLN A 366 22.92 -13.81 18.05
N VAL A 367 23.77 -14.80 17.82
CA VAL A 367 23.63 -15.71 16.67
C VAL A 367 22.32 -16.49 16.82
N MET A 368 21.40 -16.28 15.88
CA MET A 368 20.16 -17.05 15.77
C MET A 368 20.36 -18.32 14.94
N PHE A 369 21.14 -18.20 13.86
CA PHE A 369 21.31 -19.28 12.89
C PHE A 369 22.67 -19.15 12.20
N ALA A 370 23.48 -20.20 12.20
CA ALA A 370 24.82 -20.20 11.58
C ALA A 370 25.11 -21.57 10.95
N PRO A 371 24.52 -21.85 9.77
CA PRO A 371 24.73 -23.13 9.07
C PRO A 371 26.20 -23.33 8.70
N SER A 372 26.73 -24.54 8.92
CA SER A 372 28.16 -24.85 8.72
C SER A 372 28.61 -24.94 7.25
N SER A 373 27.67 -25.04 6.32
CA SER A 373 27.93 -25.37 4.91
C SER A 373 27.24 -24.44 3.92
N VAL A 374 26.76 -23.29 4.39
CA VAL A 374 26.11 -22.24 3.59
C VAL A 374 27.04 -21.02 3.56
N ASP A 375 27.35 -20.56 2.35
CA ASP A 375 28.21 -19.39 2.13
C ASP A 375 27.42 -18.12 1.83
N ARG A 376 26.19 -18.27 1.31
CA ARG A 376 25.30 -17.15 0.97
C ARG A 376 23.91 -17.33 1.58
N LEU A 377 23.39 -16.26 2.17
CA LEU A 377 22.03 -16.15 2.68
C LEU A 377 21.38 -14.91 2.06
N ASP A 378 20.33 -15.11 1.27
CA ASP A 378 19.61 -14.07 0.54
C ASP A 378 18.22 -13.88 1.13
N ALA A 379 17.81 -12.64 1.37
CA ALA A 379 16.48 -12.34 1.91
C ALA A 379 15.42 -12.41 0.82
N VAL A 380 14.39 -13.24 1.03
CA VAL A 380 13.25 -13.41 0.12
C VAL A 380 11.97 -13.50 0.92
N ALA A 381 10.97 -12.71 0.53
CA ALA A 381 9.66 -12.66 1.17
C ALA A 381 9.75 -12.57 2.73
N GLY A 382 9.21 -13.55 3.44
CA GLY A 382 9.17 -13.61 4.92
C GLY A 382 10.36 -14.32 5.59
N GLY A 383 11.47 -14.61 4.89
CA GLY A 383 12.58 -15.40 5.44
C GLY A 383 13.87 -15.30 4.62
N LEU A 384 14.73 -16.34 4.72
CA LEU A 384 16.03 -16.41 4.05
C LEU A 384 16.19 -17.67 3.20
N LEU A 385 16.68 -17.50 1.97
CA LEU A 385 17.21 -18.58 1.15
C LEU A 385 18.71 -18.74 1.39
N GLY A 386 19.18 -19.98 1.51
CA GLY A 386 20.58 -20.31 1.68
C GLY A 386 21.14 -21.16 0.54
N THR A 387 22.31 -20.78 0.05
CA THR A 387 23.07 -21.52 -0.97
C THR A 387 24.24 -22.23 -0.29
N PHE A 388 24.40 -23.53 -0.55
CA PHE A 388 25.51 -24.29 0.01
C PHE A 388 26.80 -24.06 -0.77
N VAL A 389 27.93 -24.26 -0.09
CA VAL A 389 29.26 -24.13 -0.68
C VAL A 389 29.38 -24.99 -1.94
N GLY A 390 29.70 -24.35 -3.07
CA GLY A 390 29.89 -25.01 -4.37
C GLY A 390 28.60 -25.21 -5.18
N GLU A 391 27.44 -24.82 -4.66
CA GLU A 391 26.18 -24.80 -5.38
C GLU A 391 25.91 -23.41 -5.96
N SER A 392 25.18 -23.34 -7.08
CA SER A 392 24.78 -22.08 -7.72
C SER A 392 23.34 -21.66 -7.41
N SER A 393 22.55 -22.54 -6.79
CA SER A 393 21.11 -22.34 -6.56
C SER A 393 20.75 -22.63 -5.10
N PRO A 394 19.78 -21.89 -4.52
CA PRO A 394 19.46 -22.01 -3.11
C PRO A 394 18.75 -23.34 -2.79
N ARG A 395 19.10 -23.91 -1.63
CA ARG A 395 18.60 -25.22 -1.16
C ARG A 395 18.16 -25.23 0.29
N LEU A 396 18.37 -24.12 1.00
CA LEU A 396 17.94 -23.93 2.36
C LEU A 396 16.91 -22.82 2.41
N TRP A 397 15.82 -23.04 3.14
CA TRP A 397 14.87 -22.00 3.53
C TRP A 397 14.87 -21.86 5.04
N TRP A 398 14.94 -20.63 5.55
CA TRP A 398 14.85 -20.33 6.99
C TRP A 398 13.76 -19.30 7.24
N ASP A 399 12.78 -19.66 8.08
CA ASP A 399 11.58 -18.84 8.36
C ASP A 399 11.80 -17.82 9.50
N GLY A 400 13.04 -17.65 9.97
CA GLY A 400 13.39 -16.86 11.15
C GLY A 400 13.52 -17.68 12.44
N THR A 401 13.04 -18.92 12.46
CA THR A 401 13.10 -19.83 13.61
C THR A 401 13.67 -21.19 13.24
N THR A 402 13.14 -21.79 12.17
CA THR A 402 13.45 -23.15 11.73
C THR A 402 14.07 -23.12 10.34
N ALA A 403 15.11 -23.93 10.13
CA ALA A 403 15.74 -24.11 8.84
C ALA A 403 15.31 -25.42 8.20
N HIS A 404 15.00 -25.36 6.91
CA HIS A 404 14.56 -26.47 6.09
C HIS A 404 15.48 -26.60 4.88
N THR A 405 16.20 -27.72 4.78
CA THR A 405 17.04 -28.05 3.63
C THR A 405 16.30 -29.01 2.72
N VAL A 406 16.21 -28.69 1.43
CA VAL A 406 15.55 -29.55 0.44
C VAL A 406 16.50 -30.65 -0.08
N PRO A 407 16.00 -31.77 -0.62
CA PRO A 407 16.82 -32.89 -1.11
C PRO A 407 17.80 -32.49 -2.22
N GLU A 408 19.01 -33.07 -2.23
CA GLU A 408 20.07 -32.81 -3.23
C GLU A 408 19.56 -32.95 -4.67
N GLY A 409 20.03 -32.07 -5.57
CA GLY A 409 19.57 -32.00 -6.97
C GLY A 409 18.28 -31.22 -7.21
N LEU A 410 17.61 -30.77 -6.14
CA LEU A 410 16.49 -29.83 -6.21
C LEU A 410 16.94 -28.45 -5.72
N ALA A 411 16.48 -27.39 -6.39
CA ALA A 411 16.71 -26.01 -6.00
C ALA A 411 15.39 -25.33 -5.65
N ILE A 412 15.38 -24.41 -4.69
CA ILE A 412 14.21 -23.61 -4.36
C ILE A 412 14.05 -22.51 -5.41
N ASP A 413 12.86 -22.38 -5.97
CA ASP A 413 12.47 -21.25 -6.83
C ASP A 413 12.20 -20.02 -5.95
N ASP A 414 12.98 -18.97 -6.13
CA ASP A 414 12.95 -17.75 -5.31
C ASP A 414 11.71 -16.89 -5.55
N ASP A 415 11.09 -16.99 -6.74
CA ASP A 415 9.84 -16.31 -7.06
C ASP A 415 8.62 -16.95 -6.36
N HIS A 416 8.75 -18.19 -5.88
CA HIS A 416 7.65 -19.01 -5.39
C HIS A 416 7.92 -19.61 -4.00
N VAL A 417 8.19 -18.73 -3.02
CA VAL A 417 8.38 -19.10 -1.61
C VAL A 417 7.15 -18.72 -0.78
N VAL A 418 6.26 -19.68 -0.52
CA VAL A 418 5.00 -19.46 0.22
C VAL A 418 4.80 -20.52 1.31
N PRO A 419 5.56 -20.43 2.43
CA PRO A 419 5.53 -21.44 3.48
C PRO A 419 4.10 -21.77 3.96
N PRO A 420 3.78 -23.05 4.22
CA PRO A 420 4.69 -24.21 4.23
C PRO A 420 5.03 -24.79 2.86
N LEU A 421 4.56 -24.17 1.76
CA LEU A 421 4.80 -24.65 0.41
C LEU A 421 5.99 -23.95 -0.24
N LEU A 422 6.83 -24.73 -0.90
CA LEU A 422 7.92 -24.27 -1.75
C LEU A 422 7.74 -24.87 -3.14
N LEU A 423 8.11 -24.11 -4.16
CA LEU A 423 8.29 -24.68 -5.49
C LEU A 423 9.77 -25.04 -5.67
N LEU A 424 10.06 -26.28 -6.05
CA LEU A 424 11.41 -26.74 -6.29
C LEU A 424 11.65 -26.97 -7.78
N TRP A 425 12.72 -26.42 -8.31
CA TRP A 425 13.21 -26.75 -9.65
C TRP A 425 14.06 -28.02 -9.60
N ASN A 426 13.61 -29.05 -10.31
CA ASN A 426 14.40 -30.27 -10.50
C ASN A 426 15.28 -30.13 -11.74
N GLN A 427 16.57 -29.91 -11.52
CA GLN A 427 17.55 -29.67 -12.58
C GLN A 427 17.73 -30.87 -13.52
N ALA A 428 17.50 -32.10 -13.04
CA ALA A 428 17.72 -33.32 -13.82
C ALA A 428 16.63 -33.57 -14.86
N ILE A 429 15.38 -33.21 -14.54
CA ILE A 429 14.22 -33.43 -15.44
C ILE A 429 13.66 -32.14 -16.04
N GLY A 430 14.12 -30.97 -15.58
CA GLY A 430 13.67 -29.67 -16.05
C GLY A 430 12.20 -29.40 -15.75
N GLN A 431 11.73 -29.77 -14.55
CA GLN A 431 10.33 -29.58 -14.13
C GLN A 431 10.24 -29.07 -12.70
N ASN A 432 9.11 -28.43 -12.39
CA ASN A 432 8.81 -27.93 -11.07
C ASN A 432 8.15 -29.01 -10.19
N GLN A 433 8.54 -29.03 -8.92
CA GLN A 433 8.07 -29.98 -7.92
C GLN A 433 7.59 -29.23 -6.67
N PRO A 434 6.28 -29.22 -6.40
CA PRO A 434 5.75 -28.66 -5.17
C PRO A 434 6.27 -29.45 -3.96
N TYR A 435 6.73 -28.75 -2.94
CA TYR A 435 7.32 -29.33 -1.74
C TYR A 435 6.67 -28.73 -0.49
N ASN A 436 6.37 -29.58 0.48
CA ASN A 436 5.84 -29.13 1.76
C ASN A 436 6.89 -29.29 2.85
N ILE A 437 7.34 -28.16 3.42
CA ILE A 437 8.38 -28.13 4.46
C ILE A 437 7.95 -28.81 5.75
N ALA A 438 6.67 -28.75 6.10
CA ALA A 438 6.14 -29.40 7.30
C ALA A 438 6.06 -30.93 7.13
N LEU A 439 5.90 -31.42 5.90
CA LEU A 439 5.91 -32.85 5.58
C LEU A 439 7.31 -33.37 5.21
N GLY A 440 8.27 -32.48 4.94
CA GLY A 440 9.64 -32.81 4.59
C GLY A 440 9.80 -33.54 3.25
N LYS A 441 8.84 -33.40 2.32
CA LYS A 441 8.82 -34.16 1.05
C LYS A 441 8.19 -33.38 -0.09
N VAL A 442 8.53 -33.79 -1.32
CA VAL A 442 7.80 -33.41 -2.54
C VAL A 442 6.37 -33.95 -2.43
N ILE A 443 5.41 -33.11 -2.79
CA ILE A 443 3.98 -33.41 -2.77
C ILE A 443 3.41 -33.42 -4.19
N GLY A 444 2.49 -34.35 -4.44
CA GLY A 444 1.89 -34.54 -5.76
C GLY A 444 2.88 -34.90 -6.87
N SER A 445 2.41 -34.75 -8.11
CA SER A 445 3.23 -34.97 -9.31
C SER A 445 3.87 -33.67 -9.79
N ALA A 446 4.95 -33.78 -10.57
CA ALA A 446 5.61 -32.63 -11.19
C ALA A 446 4.64 -31.79 -12.05
N VAL A 447 4.95 -30.50 -12.17
CA VAL A 447 4.12 -29.50 -12.84
C VAL A 447 4.96 -28.68 -13.82
N ASP A 448 4.32 -28.18 -14.86
CA ASP A 448 4.98 -27.34 -15.86
C ASP A 448 5.16 -25.91 -15.33
N GLY A 449 4.21 -25.43 -14.52
CA GLY A 449 4.24 -24.12 -13.92
C GLY A 449 3.17 -23.93 -12.84
N VAL A 450 3.27 -22.83 -12.11
CA VAL A 450 2.35 -22.42 -11.04
C VAL A 450 1.71 -21.10 -11.41
N GLU A 451 0.37 -21.05 -11.36
CA GLU A 451 -0.40 -19.83 -11.63
C GLU A 451 -0.71 -19.06 -10.34
N HIS A 452 -0.89 -19.80 -9.25
CA HIS A 452 -1.17 -19.25 -7.94
C HIS A 452 -0.71 -20.23 -6.86
N MET A 453 -0.10 -19.73 -5.81
CA MET A 453 0.25 -20.52 -4.63
C MET A 453 0.00 -19.71 -3.36
N ASP A 454 -0.73 -20.32 -2.44
CA ASP A 454 -0.92 -19.83 -1.08
C ASP A 454 -0.49 -20.93 -0.08
N ALA A 455 -0.51 -20.64 1.21
CA ALA A 455 -0.07 -21.60 2.25
C ALA A 455 -0.89 -22.91 2.29
N ARG A 456 -2.03 -22.99 1.60
CA ARG A 456 -2.99 -24.10 1.65
C ARG A 456 -3.09 -24.85 0.33
N ARG A 457 -2.83 -24.21 -0.81
CA ARG A 457 -3.06 -24.77 -2.15
C ARG A 457 -2.13 -24.20 -3.22
N VAL A 458 -1.97 -24.99 -4.27
CA VAL A 458 -1.25 -24.66 -5.51
C VAL A 458 -2.21 -24.82 -6.68
N VAL A 459 -2.42 -23.75 -7.45
CA VAL A 459 -3.01 -23.81 -8.79
C VAL A 459 -1.87 -23.96 -9.78
N PHE A 460 -1.82 -25.09 -10.47
CA PHE A 460 -0.70 -25.48 -11.33
C PHE A 460 -1.15 -25.75 -12.75
N ARG A 461 -0.20 -25.73 -13.69
CA ARG A 461 -0.39 -26.24 -15.06
C ARG A 461 0.31 -27.58 -15.26
N ARG A 462 -0.40 -28.50 -15.92
CA ARG A 462 0.15 -29.75 -16.43
C ARG A 462 -0.48 -29.99 -17.80
N GLU A 463 0.36 -30.13 -18.83
CA GLU A 463 -0.07 -30.34 -20.23
C GLU A 463 -0.99 -29.21 -20.75
N GLY A 464 -0.73 -27.97 -20.31
CA GLY A 464 -1.50 -26.79 -20.70
C GLY A 464 -2.87 -26.65 -20.05
N GLN A 465 -3.26 -27.56 -19.15
CA GLN A 465 -4.49 -27.49 -18.37
C GLN A 465 -4.20 -27.14 -16.91
N GLN A 466 -5.13 -26.45 -16.25
CA GLN A 466 -5.02 -26.09 -14.84
C GLN A 466 -5.58 -27.19 -13.92
N GLY A 467 -4.87 -27.43 -12.82
CA GLY A 467 -5.28 -28.27 -11.69
C GLY A 467 -5.06 -27.54 -10.36
N LEU A 468 -5.63 -28.09 -9.28
CA LEU A 468 -5.42 -27.61 -7.92
C LEU A 468 -4.98 -28.74 -7.02
N MET A 469 -3.88 -28.50 -6.31
CA MET A 469 -3.32 -29.37 -5.30
C MET A 469 -3.38 -28.71 -3.93
N LEU A 470 -3.66 -29.48 -2.88
CA LEU A 470 -3.58 -29.03 -1.50
C LEU A 470 -2.19 -29.23 -0.93
N ALA A 471 -1.93 -28.57 0.19
CA ALA A 471 -0.63 -28.67 0.86
C ALA A 471 -0.26 -30.11 1.29
N ASP A 472 -1.21 -31.03 1.42
CA ASP A 472 -0.94 -32.44 1.70
C ASP A 472 -0.56 -33.28 0.46
N GLY A 473 -0.60 -32.67 -0.73
CA GLY A 473 -0.33 -33.30 -2.02
C GLY A 473 -1.54 -33.95 -2.69
N SER A 474 -2.72 -33.90 -2.07
CA SER A 474 -3.94 -34.32 -2.74
C SER A 474 -4.30 -33.34 -3.86
N GLU A 475 -4.72 -33.87 -5.00
CA GLU A 475 -5.20 -33.09 -6.15
C GLU A 475 -6.74 -33.19 -6.22
N PRO A 476 -7.50 -32.45 -5.39
CA PRO A 476 -8.96 -32.50 -5.45
C PRO A 476 -9.51 -32.03 -6.80
N LEU A 477 -8.74 -31.21 -7.54
CA LEU A 477 -9.05 -30.81 -8.91
C LEU A 477 -7.91 -31.25 -9.84
N PRO A 478 -8.10 -32.31 -10.65
CA PRO A 478 -7.07 -32.76 -11.59
C PRO A 478 -6.87 -31.75 -12.73
N PRO A 479 -5.73 -31.79 -13.45
CA PRO A 479 -5.40 -30.83 -14.52
C PRO A 479 -6.25 -31.04 -15.78
N ARG A 480 -7.48 -30.53 -15.76
CA ARG A 480 -8.46 -30.60 -16.86
C ARG A 480 -9.29 -29.34 -16.99
N TYR A 481 -8.95 -28.31 -16.24
CA TYR A 481 -9.67 -27.06 -16.19
C TYR A 481 -8.97 -26.04 -17.08
N LEU A 482 -9.79 -25.23 -17.77
CA LEU A 482 -9.28 -24.07 -18.49
C LEU A 482 -8.79 -23.02 -17.51
N GLU A 483 -9.50 -22.88 -16.38
CA GLU A 483 -9.27 -21.83 -15.40
C GLU A 483 -9.74 -22.27 -14.01
N ILE A 484 -8.93 -21.98 -12.99
CA ILE A 484 -9.21 -22.16 -11.58
C ILE A 484 -8.88 -20.85 -10.87
N LEU A 485 -9.89 -20.25 -10.24
CA LEU A 485 -9.77 -18.99 -9.53
C LEU A 485 -10.04 -19.21 -8.04
N PRO A 486 -8.99 -19.19 -7.20
CA PRO A 486 -9.10 -18.99 -5.76
C PRO A 486 -9.92 -17.75 -5.41
N TRP A 487 -10.93 -17.89 -4.55
CA TRP A 487 -11.77 -16.76 -4.12
C TRP A 487 -11.79 -16.59 -2.60
N GLY A 488 -10.90 -15.72 -2.11
CA GLY A 488 -10.61 -15.64 -0.68
C GLY A 488 -10.03 -16.95 -0.15
N GLU A 489 -10.14 -17.21 1.15
CA GLU A 489 -9.46 -18.35 1.79
C GLU A 489 -10.19 -19.70 1.66
N ASP A 490 -11.47 -19.69 1.24
CA ASP A 490 -12.37 -20.82 1.45
C ASP A 490 -13.35 -21.10 0.28
N ARG A 491 -13.15 -20.42 -0.85
CA ARG A 491 -13.90 -20.68 -2.10
C ARG A 491 -12.95 -20.87 -3.27
N THR A 492 -13.40 -21.66 -4.24
CA THR A 492 -12.70 -21.90 -5.50
C THR A 492 -13.71 -21.94 -6.64
N LEU A 493 -13.52 -21.14 -7.67
CA LEU A 493 -14.33 -21.13 -8.88
C LEU A 493 -13.56 -21.83 -10.00
N THR A 494 -14.18 -22.76 -10.72
CA THR A 494 -13.51 -23.55 -11.77
C THR A 494 -14.30 -23.49 -13.07
N ARG A 495 -13.58 -23.50 -14.19
CA ARG A 495 -14.13 -23.51 -15.55
C ARG A 495 -13.50 -24.61 -16.39
N ARG A 496 -14.31 -25.38 -17.12
CA ARG A 496 -13.84 -26.42 -18.04
C ARG A 496 -14.76 -26.58 -19.25
N SER A 497 -14.22 -27.03 -20.37
CA SER A 497 -15.03 -27.46 -21.53
C SER A 497 -15.67 -28.82 -21.28
N LEU A 498 -16.84 -29.01 -21.88
CA LEU A 498 -17.57 -30.27 -22.00
C LEU A 498 -17.44 -30.81 -23.43
N GLU A 499 -17.70 -32.10 -23.61
CA GLU A 499 -17.50 -32.80 -24.89
C GLU A 499 -18.34 -32.25 -26.05
N ASP A 500 -19.48 -31.64 -25.75
CA ASP A 500 -20.39 -31.05 -26.75
C ASP A 500 -20.12 -29.56 -27.02
N GLY A 501 -19.01 -29.02 -26.51
CA GLY A 501 -18.60 -27.62 -26.73
C GLY A 501 -19.15 -26.63 -25.71
N ASP A 502 -20.06 -27.04 -24.82
CA ASP A 502 -20.47 -26.22 -23.68
C ASP A 502 -19.32 -26.08 -22.65
N GLU A 503 -19.42 -25.11 -21.77
CA GLU A 503 -18.53 -24.96 -20.62
C GLU A 503 -19.29 -25.24 -19.30
N GLU A 504 -18.58 -25.75 -18.30
CA GLU A 504 -19.07 -25.94 -16.94
C GLU A 504 -18.36 -25.00 -15.99
N LEU A 505 -19.14 -24.19 -15.28
CA LEU A 505 -18.70 -23.38 -14.16
C LEU A 505 -19.08 -24.09 -12.86
N THR A 506 -18.14 -24.22 -11.92
CA THR A 506 -18.41 -24.80 -10.60
C THR A 506 -17.81 -23.93 -9.51
N LEU A 507 -18.62 -23.58 -8.50
CA LEU A 507 -18.17 -22.98 -7.26
C LEU A 507 -18.05 -24.08 -6.19
N LEU A 508 -16.90 -24.11 -5.55
CA LEU A 508 -16.55 -25.08 -4.52
C LEU A 508 -16.37 -24.38 -3.18
N GLY A 509 -16.82 -25.05 -2.12
CA GLY A 509 -16.56 -24.67 -0.73
C GLY A 509 -15.14 -25.02 -0.29
N ALA A 510 -14.84 -24.75 0.98
CA ALA A 510 -13.54 -25.02 1.60
C ALA A 510 -13.18 -26.52 1.59
N ASP A 511 -14.19 -27.37 1.64
CA ASP A 511 -14.09 -28.83 1.61
C ASP A 511 -14.19 -29.41 0.19
N TYR A 512 -14.11 -28.54 -0.84
CA TYR A 512 -14.28 -28.88 -2.25
C TYR A 512 -15.62 -29.52 -2.61
N ARG A 513 -16.65 -29.35 -1.76
CA ARG A 513 -18.03 -29.67 -2.15
C ARG A 513 -18.56 -28.61 -3.10
N VAL A 514 -19.36 -29.08 -4.04
CA VAL A 514 -20.05 -28.22 -5.01
C VAL A 514 -21.12 -27.40 -4.29
N LEU A 515 -20.96 -26.09 -4.29
CA LEU A 515 -21.97 -25.13 -3.82
C LEU A 515 -22.87 -24.69 -4.98
N MET A 516 -22.27 -24.49 -6.16
CA MET A 516 -22.98 -24.18 -7.39
C MET A 516 -22.28 -24.89 -8.56
N ARG A 517 -23.08 -25.40 -9.50
CA ARG A 517 -22.61 -25.94 -10.78
C ARG A 517 -23.55 -25.49 -11.88
N ARG A 518 -22.99 -24.93 -12.94
CA ARG A 518 -23.72 -24.39 -14.09
C ARG A 518 -23.11 -24.86 -15.39
N ARG A 519 -23.95 -25.31 -16.30
CA ARG A 519 -23.64 -25.55 -17.71
C ARG A 519 -23.97 -24.30 -18.52
N LEU A 520 -23.06 -23.88 -19.38
CA LEU A 520 -23.07 -22.58 -20.04
C LEU A 520 -22.65 -22.77 -21.51
N ALA A 521 -23.39 -22.20 -22.47
CA ALA A 521 -23.08 -22.29 -23.91
C ALA A 521 -22.46 -20.99 -24.45
N PHE A 522 -21.50 -20.42 -23.71
CA PHE A 522 -20.85 -19.16 -24.07
C PHE A 522 -19.44 -19.40 -24.60
N THR A 523 -19.01 -18.58 -25.55
CA THR A 523 -17.60 -18.54 -25.99
C THR A 523 -16.88 -17.36 -25.34
N GLY A 524 -15.63 -17.58 -24.90
CA GLY A 524 -14.79 -16.50 -24.36
C GLY A 524 -15.16 -16.05 -22.94
N MET A 525 -15.71 -16.94 -22.11
CA MET A 525 -15.90 -16.64 -20.69
C MET A 525 -14.55 -16.31 -20.02
N ALA A 526 -14.57 -15.35 -19.11
CA ALA A 526 -13.40 -15.00 -18.29
C ALA A 526 -13.83 -14.87 -16.83
N LEU A 527 -13.08 -15.52 -15.94
CA LEU A 527 -13.28 -15.34 -14.51
C LEU A 527 -12.45 -14.11 -14.08
N GLU A 528 -13.14 -13.04 -13.70
CA GLU A 528 -12.47 -11.81 -13.30
C GLU A 528 -12.83 -11.47 -11.86
N THR A 529 -11.81 -11.33 -11.02
CA THR A 529 -12.01 -10.61 -9.76
C THR A 529 -12.02 -9.12 -10.08
N ILE A 530 -13.11 -8.42 -9.73
CA ILE A 530 -13.31 -6.99 -10.04
C ILE A 530 -12.56 -6.03 -9.12
N TRP A 531 -11.62 -6.52 -8.32
CA TRP A 531 -11.16 -5.71 -7.21
C TRP A 531 -9.94 -4.85 -7.57
N GLN A 532 -10.13 -3.54 -7.42
CA GLN A 532 -9.09 -2.54 -7.29
C GLN A 532 -9.34 -1.84 -5.93
N GLY A 533 -8.73 -2.31 -4.84
CA GLY A 533 -8.94 -1.74 -3.50
C GLY A 533 -7.93 -2.24 -2.48
N ASN A 534 -8.11 -2.01 -1.16
CA ASN A 534 -7.18 -2.47 -0.11
C ASN A 534 -7.86 -2.99 1.18
N VAL A 535 -9.11 -3.52 1.10
CA VAL A 535 -9.84 -4.08 2.26
C VAL A 535 -10.11 -5.57 2.08
N GLN A 536 -9.60 -6.38 3.02
CA GLN A 536 -9.61 -7.86 3.09
C GLN A 536 -11.00 -8.55 3.26
N GLY A 537 -12.12 -7.90 2.87
CA GLY A 537 -13.46 -8.34 3.30
C GLY A 537 -14.50 -8.57 2.20
N GLN A 538 -14.17 -9.13 1.03
CA GLN A 538 -15.12 -9.21 -0.08
C GLN A 538 -16.06 -10.43 -0.07
N ALA A 539 -17.35 -10.17 -0.29
CA ALA A 539 -18.44 -11.16 -0.41
C ALA A 539 -18.92 -11.41 -1.87
N VAL A 540 -18.41 -10.68 -2.88
CA VAL A 540 -18.96 -10.71 -4.26
C VAL A 540 -17.87 -10.91 -5.33
N VAL A 541 -18.16 -11.71 -6.36
CA VAL A 541 -17.31 -11.93 -7.55
C VAL A 541 -18.04 -11.54 -8.83
N ARG A 542 -17.33 -10.96 -9.81
CA ARG A 542 -17.87 -10.73 -11.16
C ARG A 542 -17.61 -11.94 -12.04
N LEU A 543 -18.65 -12.38 -12.73
CA LEU A 543 -18.57 -13.39 -13.76
C LEU A 543 -18.85 -12.72 -15.10
N ASN A 544 -17.87 -12.70 -15.99
CA ASN A 544 -18.08 -12.29 -17.37
C ASN A 544 -18.44 -13.53 -18.20
N LEU A 545 -19.72 -13.67 -18.52
CA LEU A 545 -20.21 -14.78 -19.31
C LEU A 545 -19.94 -14.59 -20.81
N GLY A 546 -19.51 -13.42 -21.27
CA GLY A 546 -19.23 -13.18 -22.68
C GLY A 546 -20.50 -13.03 -23.52
N THR A 547 -20.37 -13.29 -24.83
CA THR A 547 -21.45 -13.14 -25.81
C THR A 547 -22.15 -14.47 -26.08
N MET A 548 -23.47 -14.47 -26.05
CA MET A 548 -24.35 -15.58 -26.40
C MET A 548 -25.08 -15.28 -27.70
N GLN A 549 -25.11 -16.25 -28.61
CA GLN A 549 -25.88 -16.14 -29.86
C GLN A 549 -27.26 -16.76 -29.68
N LEU A 550 -28.31 -15.96 -29.89
CA LEU A 550 -29.70 -16.41 -29.92
C LEU A 550 -30.33 -16.09 -31.29
N ALA A 551 -31.53 -16.62 -31.55
CA ALA A 551 -32.20 -16.50 -32.84
C ALA A 551 -32.43 -15.04 -33.29
N ASP A 552 -32.54 -14.12 -32.35
CA ASP A 552 -32.74 -12.68 -32.55
C ASP A 552 -31.45 -11.84 -32.45
N GLY A 553 -30.30 -12.48 -32.16
CA GLY A 553 -28.97 -11.87 -32.23
C GLY A 553 -28.07 -12.14 -31.01
N PRO A 554 -26.89 -11.48 -30.95
CA PRO A 554 -25.95 -11.63 -29.85
C PRO A 554 -26.37 -10.86 -28.59
N TYR A 555 -26.29 -11.51 -27.44
CA TYR A 555 -26.47 -10.93 -26.11
C TYR A 555 -25.16 -11.00 -25.32
N PHE A 556 -24.78 -9.92 -24.65
CA PHE A 556 -23.60 -9.92 -23.77
C PHE A 556 -24.04 -9.92 -22.31
N VAL A 557 -23.49 -10.81 -21.48
CA VAL A 557 -23.96 -11.02 -20.11
C VAL A 557 -22.82 -10.95 -19.10
N GLN A 558 -23.04 -10.18 -18.03
CA GLN A 558 -22.20 -10.15 -16.84
C GLN A 558 -23.04 -10.38 -15.59
N GLN A 559 -22.47 -11.05 -14.59
CA GLN A 559 -23.18 -11.34 -13.33
C GLN A 559 -22.29 -11.06 -12.13
N TRP A 560 -22.93 -10.73 -11.01
CA TRP A 560 -22.29 -10.60 -9.70
C TRP A 560 -22.85 -11.68 -8.79
N LEU A 561 -21.95 -12.51 -8.25
CA LEU A 561 -22.31 -13.65 -7.42
C LEU A 561 -21.89 -13.43 -5.97
N ASP A 562 -22.72 -13.87 -5.03
CA ASP A 562 -22.33 -13.98 -3.62
C ASP A 562 -21.47 -15.22 -3.34
N ARG A 563 -20.99 -15.36 -2.10
CA ARG A 563 -20.12 -16.47 -1.67
C ARG A 563 -20.74 -17.86 -1.78
N ASP A 564 -22.05 -17.96 -1.94
CA ASP A 564 -22.79 -19.22 -2.11
C ASP A 564 -23.17 -19.46 -3.58
N GLY A 565 -22.75 -18.57 -4.48
CA GLY A 565 -22.97 -18.66 -5.92
C GLY A 565 -24.34 -18.15 -6.36
N GLN A 566 -25.07 -17.44 -5.50
CA GLN A 566 -26.33 -16.81 -5.86
C GLN A 566 -26.05 -15.57 -6.71
N VAL A 567 -26.82 -15.40 -7.78
CA VAL A 567 -26.75 -14.21 -8.62
C VAL A 567 -27.41 -13.04 -7.88
N LEU A 568 -26.62 -12.05 -7.50
CA LEU A 568 -27.10 -10.81 -6.89
C LEU A 568 -27.58 -9.83 -7.96
N VAL A 569 -26.83 -9.71 -9.05
CA VAL A 569 -27.12 -8.81 -10.19
C VAL A 569 -26.71 -9.48 -11.49
N SER A 570 -27.52 -9.28 -12.54
CA SER A 570 -27.14 -9.55 -13.94
C SER A 570 -27.21 -8.26 -14.75
N ASP A 571 -26.17 -7.96 -15.51
CA ASP A 571 -26.15 -6.94 -16.55
C ASP A 571 -26.19 -7.63 -17.92
N VAL A 572 -27.11 -7.20 -18.78
CA VAL A 572 -27.31 -7.77 -20.10
C VAL A 572 -27.33 -6.66 -21.13
N SER A 573 -26.53 -6.80 -22.18
CA SER A 573 -26.66 -5.99 -23.38
C SER A 573 -27.44 -6.74 -24.46
N CYS A 574 -28.50 -6.13 -24.98
CA CYS A 574 -29.30 -6.67 -26.07
C CYS A 574 -28.61 -6.54 -27.44
N PRO A 575 -29.06 -7.29 -28.45
CA PRO A 575 -28.68 -7.10 -29.85
C PRO A 575 -28.98 -5.68 -30.36
N ALA A 576 -28.16 -5.20 -31.29
CA ALA A 576 -28.41 -4.01 -32.10
C ALA A 576 -28.24 -4.35 -33.59
N PRO A 577 -28.83 -3.58 -34.52
CA PRO A 577 -28.57 -3.78 -35.95
C PRO A 577 -27.08 -3.61 -36.28
N GLY A 578 -26.44 -4.67 -36.80
CA GLY A 578 -25.03 -4.70 -37.23
C GLY A 578 -24.28 -5.98 -36.78
N ASP A 579 -23.23 -6.38 -37.51
CA ASP A 579 -22.50 -7.66 -37.34
C ASP A 579 -21.37 -7.60 -36.27
N ASP A 580 -21.57 -6.93 -35.15
CA ASP A 580 -20.52 -6.77 -34.13
C ASP A 580 -20.61 -7.79 -32.98
N VAL A 581 -19.46 -8.30 -32.54
CA VAL A 581 -19.32 -9.44 -31.59
C VAL A 581 -19.69 -9.05 -30.14
N LEU A 582 -19.72 -7.76 -29.83
CA LEU A 582 -20.19 -7.23 -28.55
C LEU A 582 -21.60 -6.65 -28.74
N ALA A 583 -22.62 -7.26 -28.13
CA ALA A 583 -24.02 -6.86 -28.23
C ALA A 583 -24.22 -5.35 -27.93
N ARG A 584 -24.37 -4.48 -28.95
CA ARG A 584 -24.35 -3.00 -28.85
C ARG A 584 -25.70 -2.34 -28.54
N GLY A 585 -26.75 -3.11 -28.31
CA GLY A 585 -28.10 -2.59 -28.09
C GLY A 585 -28.35 -2.02 -26.70
N ALA A 586 -29.62 -1.78 -26.38
CA ALA A 586 -30.04 -1.35 -25.05
C ALA A 586 -29.58 -2.35 -23.98
N GLY A 587 -29.23 -1.85 -22.80
CA GLY A 587 -28.88 -2.68 -21.66
C GLY A 587 -30.00 -2.82 -20.65
N VAL A 588 -29.91 -3.87 -19.84
CA VAL A 588 -30.76 -4.07 -18.68
C VAL A 588 -29.96 -4.65 -17.53
N MET A 589 -30.12 -4.06 -16.35
CA MET A 589 -29.69 -4.64 -15.09
C MET A 589 -30.88 -5.23 -14.35
N LEU A 590 -30.68 -6.42 -13.80
CA LEU A 590 -31.65 -7.17 -13.02
C LEU A 590 -31.04 -7.55 -11.68
N GLY A 591 -31.81 -7.39 -10.61
CA GLY A 591 -31.45 -7.94 -9.30
C GLY A 591 -32.70 -8.34 -8.52
N LYS A 592 -32.60 -8.40 -7.19
CA LYS A 592 -33.68 -8.92 -6.33
C LYS A 592 -34.90 -8.00 -6.33
N GLY A 593 -35.89 -8.33 -7.16
CA GLY A 593 -37.17 -7.62 -7.24
C GLY A 593 -37.11 -6.28 -7.99
N TRP A 594 -36.06 -6.03 -8.76
CA TRP A 594 -35.90 -4.79 -9.52
C TRP A 594 -35.32 -5.05 -10.92
N ARG A 595 -35.66 -4.13 -11.83
CA ARG A 595 -35.19 -4.09 -13.22
C ARG A 595 -34.92 -2.64 -13.58
N GLN A 596 -33.76 -2.39 -14.16
CA GLN A 596 -33.40 -1.09 -14.70
C GLN A 596 -33.00 -1.26 -16.17
N ASP A 597 -33.68 -0.57 -17.08
CA ASP A 597 -33.33 -0.50 -18.49
C ASP A 597 -32.51 0.77 -18.76
N SER A 598 -31.47 0.66 -19.59
CA SER A 598 -30.67 1.83 -20.00
C SER A 598 -31.49 2.80 -20.85
N THR A 599 -32.47 2.27 -21.60
CA THR A 599 -33.37 3.03 -22.47
C THR A 599 -34.83 2.65 -22.16
N PRO A 600 -35.46 3.24 -21.13
CA PRO A 600 -36.81 2.83 -20.69
C PRO A 600 -37.89 2.90 -21.78
N GLN A 601 -37.74 3.79 -22.77
CA GLN A 601 -38.67 3.94 -23.88
C GLN A 601 -38.51 2.83 -24.94
N GLN A 602 -37.36 2.15 -24.96
CA GLN A 602 -37.04 1.02 -25.84
C GLN A 602 -36.31 -0.05 -25.02
N PRO A 603 -37.01 -0.72 -24.08
CA PRO A 603 -36.38 -1.61 -23.11
C PRO A 603 -35.75 -2.81 -23.81
N CYS A 604 -34.68 -3.33 -23.21
CA CYS A 604 -34.00 -4.52 -23.70
C CYS A 604 -34.94 -5.74 -23.56
N ARG A 605 -35.40 -6.29 -24.69
CA ARG A 605 -36.29 -7.46 -24.68
C ARG A 605 -35.46 -8.70 -24.41
N LEU A 606 -35.65 -9.29 -23.24
CA LEU A 606 -34.95 -10.51 -22.86
C LEU A 606 -35.75 -11.72 -23.34
N PRO A 607 -35.14 -12.65 -24.08
CA PRO A 607 -35.81 -13.87 -24.50
C PRO A 607 -35.99 -14.81 -23.30
N ASP A 608 -37.11 -15.53 -23.27
CA ASP A 608 -37.43 -16.47 -22.18
C ASP A 608 -36.34 -17.54 -22.00
N ALA A 609 -35.68 -17.93 -23.09
CA ALA A 609 -34.58 -18.89 -23.08
C ALA A 609 -33.38 -18.41 -22.24
N LEU A 610 -33.15 -17.10 -22.13
CA LEU A 610 -32.04 -16.50 -21.39
C LEU A 610 -32.32 -16.38 -19.88
N MET A 611 -33.59 -16.25 -19.49
CA MET A 611 -34.00 -15.99 -18.11
C MET A 611 -33.47 -17.01 -17.08
N PRO A 612 -33.44 -18.33 -17.35
CA PRO A 612 -32.86 -19.30 -16.43
C PRO A 612 -31.38 -19.02 -16.13
N VAL A 613 -30.59 -18.62 -17.13
CA VAL A 613 -29.17 -18.30 -16.94
C VAL A 613 -29.00 -17.02 -16.11
N LEU A 614 -29.84 -16.00 -16.34
CA LEU A 614 -29.81 -14.76 -15.56
C LEU A 614 -30.16 -14.97 -14.08
N GLN A 615 -30.91 -16.04 -13.77
CA GLN A 615 -31.27 -16.45 -12.42
C GLN A 615 -30.28 -17.45 -11.78
N GLY A 616 -29.13 -17.69 -12.43
CA GLY A 616 -28.10 -18.60 -11.93
C GLY A 616 -28.28 -20.07 -12.34
N GLY A 617 -29.22 -20.35 -13.23
CA GLY A 617 -29.46 -21.69 -13.80
C GLY A 617 -28.51 -22.07 -14.93
N ASN A 618 -28.79 -23.23 -15.53
CA ASN A 618 -28.09 -23.79 -16.69
C ASN A 618 -28.58 -23.19 -18.01
N VAL A 619 -27.77 -23.31 -19.05
CA VAL A 619 -28.20 -23.20 -20.45
C VAL A 619 -29.35 -24.18 -20.72
N THR A 620 -30.34 -23.73 -21.49
CA THR A 620 -31.50 -24.53 -21.89
C THR A 620 -31.31 -25.11 -23.30
N PRO A 621 -32.01 -26.21 -23.66
CA PRO A 621 -32.00 -26.72 -25.02
C PRO A 621 -32.40 -25.70 -26.08
N ALA A 622 -33.23 -24.70 -25.74
CA ALA A 622 -33.65 -23.64 -26.67
C ALA A 622 -32.56 -22.61 -26.98
N MET A 623 -31.44 -22.66 -26.27
CA MET A 623 -30.26 -21.80 -26.48
C MET A 623 -29.18 -22.52 -27.32
N ARG A 624 -29.42 -23.78 -27.69
CA ARG A 624 -28.63 -24.57 -28.64
C ARG A 624 -29.43 -24.71 -29.92
#